data_AF-B2A888-F1
#
_entry.id   AF-B2A888-F1
#
_cell.length_a   1.000
_cell.length_b   1.000
_cell.length_c   1.000
_cell.angle_alpha   90.00
_cell.angle_beta   90.00
_cell.angle_gamma   90.00
#
_symmetry.space_group_name_H-M   'P 1'
#
loop_
_entity.id
_entity.type
_entity.pdbx_description
1 polymer ?
#
loop_
_entity_poly.entity_id
_entity_poly.type
_entity_poly.pdbx_seq_one_letter_code
_entity_poly.pdbx_strand_id
1 'polypeptide(L)'
;MFGQLFLGIYFIIKGIVEFRVKKPDKPNIFISEALINSMPHEILPEYLNKLGMAHIGLGILIATMGQVEYWFDPNIEIFITTYIVLGAIFLGTIFILNKKYTGKFIIR
;
A
#
# COMPACT_ATOMS: atom_id res chain seq x y z
N MET A 1 3.01 -17.30 9.66
CA MET A 1 4.44 -16.92 9.60
C MET A 1 4.99 -16.68 8.19
N PHE A 2 5.43 -17.69 7.41
CA PHE A 2 6.13 -17.44 6.14
C PHE A 2 5.30 -16.64 5.13
N GLY A 3 3.99 -16.95 5.00
CA GLY A 3 3.09 -16.22 4.10
C GLY A 3 2.99 -14.72 4.40
N GLN A 4 2.82 -14.33 5.68
CA GLN A 4 2.78 -12.92 6.08
C GLN A 4 4.14 -12.25 5.87
N LEU A 5 5.24 -12.94 6.18
CA LEU A 5 6.58 -12.39 5.97
C LEU A 5 6.84 -12.10 4.49
N PHE A 6 6.57 -13.06 3.60
CA PHE A 6 6.72 -12.88 2.16
C PHE A 6 5.79 -11.79 1.63
N LEU A 7 4.54 -11.75 2.10
CA LEU A 7 3.59 -10.71 1.72
C LEU A 7 4.04 -9.32 2.17
N GLY A 8 4.52 -9.19 3.41
CA GLY A 8 5.05 -7.94 3.96
C GLY A 8 6.27 -7.45 3.18
N ILE A 9 7.24 -8.34 2.92
CA ILE A 9 8.42 -8.03 2.10
C ILE A 9 8.02 -7.63 0.68
N TYR A 10 7.05 -8.33 0.08
CA TYR A 10 6.52 -7.98 -1.24
C TYR A 10 5.98 -6.54 -1.27
N PHE A 11 5.16 -6.16 -0.30
CA PHE A 11 4.61 -4.80 -0.21
C PHE A 11 5.68 -3.74 0.05
N ILE A 12 6.70 -4.04 0.86
CA ILE A 12 7.84 -3.15 1.07
C ILE A 12 8.61 -2.93 -0.25
N ILE A 13 9.00 -4.00 -0.93
CA ILE A 13 9.72 -3.91 -2.21
C ILE A 13 8.87 -3.13 -3.22
N LYS A 14 7.57 -3.44 -3.31
CA LYS A 14 6.68 -2.77 -4.23
C LYS A 14 6.56 -1.27 -3.94
N GLY A 15 6.39 -0.90 -2.68
CA GLY A 15 6.32 0.51 -2.29
C GLY A 15 7.64 1.25 -2.51
N ILE A 16 8.81 0.59 -2.34
CA ILE A 16 10.11 1.16 -2.71
C ILE A 16 10.20 1.40 -4.22
N VAL A 17 9.74 0.44 -5.04
CA VAL A 17 9.69 0.59 -6.49
C VAL A 17 8.82 1.77 -6.88
N GLU A 18 7.63 1.92 -6.31
CA GLU A 18 6.75 3.07 -6.58
C GLU A 18 7.34 4.40 -6.12
N PHE A 19 8.02 4.41 -4.98
CA PHE A 19 8.71 5.60 -4.47
C PHE A 19 9.89 6.02 -5.36
N ARG A 20 10.61 5.08 -5.97
CA ARG A 20 11.81 5.36 -6.78
C ARG A 20 11.53 5.48 -8.28
N VAL A 21 10.58 4.72 -8.79
CA VAL A 21 10.28 4.63 -10.22
C VAL A 21 9.16 5.60 -10.56
N LYS A 22 9.52 6.72 -11.19
CA LYS A 22 8.61 7.83 -11.56
C LYS A 22 7.63 7.50 -12.69
N LYS A 23 7.66 6.27 -13.23
CA LYS A 23 6.74 5.78 -14.26
C LYS A 23 6.47 4.29 -14.02
N PRO A 24 5.26 3.88 -13.64
CA PRO A 24 4.97 2.47 -13.41
C PRO A 24 4.97 1.74 -14.76
N ASP A 25 5.83 0.74 -14.93
CA ASP A 25 5.86 -0.09 -16.16
C ASP A 25 4.62 -1.00 -16.28
N LYS A 26 3.87 -1.22 -15.19
CA LYS A 26 2.66 -2.04 -15.17
C LYS A 26 1.60 -1.49 -14.20
N PRO A 27 0.30 -1.56 -14.55
CA PRO A 27 -0.78 -1.25 -13.63
C PRO A 27 -0.72 -2.15 -12.39
N ASN A 28 -1.12 -1.60 -11.26
CA ASN A 28 -1.11 -2.27 -9.97
C ASN A 28 -2.55 -2.69 -9.59
N ILE A 29 -2.69 -3.69 -8.73
CA ILE A 29 -3.99 -4.12 -8.16
C ILE A 29 -4.71 -2.92 -7.51
N PHE A 30 -3.94 -1.97 -6.97
CA PHE A 30 -4.45 -0.77 -6.34
C PHE A 30 -4.42 0.47 -7.25
N ILE A 31 -4.01 0.39 -8.52
CA ILE A 31 -3.96 1.55 -9.42
C ILE A 31 -4.49 1.15 -10.80
N SER A 32 -5.56 1.81 -11.25
CA SER A 32 -6.03 1.65 -12.62
C SER A 32 -5.03 2.21 -13.62
N GLU A 33 -4.78 1.50 -14.72
CA GLU A 33 -3.95 1.97 -15.83
C GLU A 33 -4.42 3.33 -16.38
N ALA A 34 -5.73 3.53 -16.44
CA ALA A 34 -6.34 4.79 -16.87
C ALA A 34 -5.90 5.99 -16.02
N LEU A 35 -5.65 5.80 -14.72
CA LEU A 35 -5.23 6.86 -13.80
C LEU A 35 -3.78 7.26 -14.06
N ILE A 36 -2.92 6.28 -14.32
CA ILE A 36 -1.51 6.53 -14.63
C ILE A 36 -1.40 7.27 -15.96
N ASN A 37 -2.18 6.86 -16.97
CA ASN A 37 -2.12 7.44 -18.30
C ASN A 37 -2.78 8.83 -18.39
N SER A 38 -3.76 9.13 -17.55
CA SER A 38 -4.44 10.44 -17.50
C SER A 38 -3.71 11.48 -16.64
N MET A 39 -2.76 11.06 -15.80
CA MET A 39 -2.09 11.96 -14.86
C MET A 39 -0.92 12.72 -15.52
N PRO A 40 -0.83 14.05 -15.34
CA PRO A 40 0.32 14.83 -15.81
C PRO A 40 1.64 14.34 -15.21
N HIS A 41 2.70 14.39 -16.01
CA HIS A 41 4.04 13.95 -15.62
C HIS A 41 4.60 14.70 -14.41
N GLU A 42 4.17 15.94 -14.13
CA GLU A 42 4.62 16.69 -12.96
C GLU A 42 3.98 16.19 -11.66
N ILE A 43 2.77 15.62 -11.74
CA ILE A 43 1.95 15.24 -10.58
C ILE A 43 2.14 13.76 -10.23
N LEU A 44 2.46 12.94 -11.23
CA LEU A 44 2.66 11.50 -11.09
C LEU A 44 3.69 11.13 -10.00
N PRO A 45 4.87 11.78 -9.88
CA PRO A 45 5.84 11.45 -8.83
C PRO A 45 5.30 11.68 -7.42
N GLU A 46 4.51 12.75 -7.20
CA GLU A 46 3.94 13.03 -5.89
C GLU A 46 2.90 11.97 -5.49
N TYR A 47 2.07 11.55 -6.44
CA TYR A 47 1.11 10.47 -6.24
C TYR A 47 1.82 9.15 -5.90
N LEU A 48 2.82 8.77 -6.69
CA LEU A 48 3.58 7.52 -6.48
C LEU A 48 4.36 7.51 -5.17
N ASN A 49 4.90 8.65 -4.74
CA ASN A 49 5.55 8.75 -3.43
C ASN A 49 4.58 8.48 -2.27
N LYS A 50 3.38 9.09 -2.31
CA LYS A 50 2.35 8.89 -1.28
C LYS A 50 1.85 7.45 -1.26
N LEU A 51 1.66 6.87 -2.45
CA LEU A 51 1.22 5.49 -2.58
C LEU A 51 2.30 4.51 -2.10
N GLY A 52 3.55 4.72 -2.52
CA GLY A 52 4.69 3.90 -2.12
C GLY A 52 4.89 3.89 -0.61
N MET A 53 4.73 5.04 0.06
CA MET A 53 4.75 5.11 1.52
C MET A 53 3.62 4.30 2.17
N ALA A 54 2.41 4.33 1.61
CA ALA A 54 1.30 3.53 2.12
C ALA A 54 1.54 2.01 1.95
N HIS A 55 2.10 1.58 0.81
CA HIS A 55 2.48 0.18 0.60
C HIS A 55 3.63 -0.27 1.50
N ILE A 56 4.65 0.57 1.70
CA ILE A 56 5.74 0.26 2.65
C ILE A 56 5.17 0.10 4.07
N GLY A 57 4.32 1.03 4.51
CA GLY A 57 3.69 0.97 5.83
C GLY A 57 2.84 -0.30 6.01
N LEU A 58 2.03 -0.65 5.01
CA LEU A 58 1.26 -1.89 5.00
C LEU A 58 2.17 -3.12 5.05
N GLY A 59 3.26 -3.14 4.29
CA GLY A 59 4.21 -4.24 4.28
C GLY A 59 4.94 -4.43 5.61
N ILE A 60 5.38 -3.33 6.24
CA ILE A 60 5.95 -3.35 7.59
C ILE A 60 4.94 -3.89 8.59
N LEU A 61 3.70 -3.41 8.55
CA LEU A 61 2.63 -3.89 9.43
C LEU A 61 2.45 -5.41 9.32
N ILE A 62 2.30 -5.93 8.10
CA ILE A 62 2.10 -7.37 7.87
C ILE A 62 3.31 -8.17 8.36
N ALA A 63 4.53 -7.71 8.08
CA ALA A 63 5.76 -8.38 8.51
C ALA A 63 5.90 -8.39 10.05
N THR A 64 5.67 -7.25 10.71
CA THR A 64 5.71 -7.12 12.16
C THR A 64 4.64 -8.00 12.82
N MET A 65 3.42 -8.00 12.30
CA MET A 65 2.36 -8.85 12.84
C MET A 65 2.72 -10.34 12.74
N GLY A 66 3.27 -10.78 11.60
CA GLY A 66 3.72 -12.16 11.44
C GLY A 66 4.86 -12.56 12.39
N GLN A 67 5.72 -11.61 12.80
CA GLN A 67 6.73 -11.83 13.84
C GLN A 67 6.10 -11.85 15.24
N VAL A 68 5.18 -10.94 15.53
CA VAL A 68 4.52 -10.86 16.84
C VAL A 68 3.72 -12.13 17.13
N GLU A 69 2.94 -12.61 16.15
CA GLU A 69 2.19 -13.87 16.22
C GLU A 69 3.12 -15.06 16.53
N TYR A 70 4.31 -15.08 15.92
CA TYR A 70 5.25 -16.19 16.09
C TYR A 70 5.99 -16.19 17.43
N TRP A 71 6.42 -15.02 17.91
CA TRP A 71 7.30 -14.93 19.08
C TRP A 71 6.58 -14.72 20.41
N PHE A 72 5.39 -14.13 20.41
CA PHE A 72 4.77 -13.59 21.64
C PHE A 72 3.43 -14.21 22.02
N ASP A 73 2.91 -15.17 21.23
CA ASP A 73 1.60 -15.81 21.44
C ASP A 73 0.52 -14.84 21.96
N PRO A 74 0.24 -13.75 21.21
CA PRO A 74 -0.59 -12.67 21.70
C PRO A 74 -2.04 -13.13 21.87
N ASN A 75 -2.79 -12.44 22.72
CA ASN A 75 -4.24 -12.62 22.78
C ASN A 75 -4.85 -12.42 21.38
N ILE A 76 -5.42 -13.49 20.83
CA ILE A 76 -5.87 -13.56 19.43
C ILE A 76 -6.91 -12.49 19.11
N GLU A 77 -7.84 -12.18 20.03
CA GLU A 77 -8.90 -11.20 19.79
C GLU A 77 -8.33 -9.79 19.65
N ILE A 78 -7.44 -9.41 20.56
CA ILE A 78 -6.76 -8.09 20.52
C ILE A 78 -5.85 -8.01 19.30
N PHE A 79 -5.13 -9.09 18.99
CA PHE A 79 -4.22 -9.17 17.86
C PHE A 79 -4.96 -8.99 16.52
N ILE A 80 -6.02 -9.76 16.30
CA ILE A 80 -6.84 -9.66 15.08
C ILE A 80 -7.49 -8.27 14.98
N THR A 81 -8.05 -7.75 16.07
CA THR A 81 -8.69 -6.43 16.07
C THR A 81 -7.68 -5.33 15.70
N THR A 82 -6.49 -5.37 16.29
CA THR A 82 -5.40 -4.44 15.98
C THR A 82 -4.99 -4.55 14.52
N TYR A 83 -4.87 -5.78 14.01
CA TYR A 83 -4.51 -6.02 12.62
C TYR A 83 -5.55 -5.47 11.64
N ILE A 84 -6.84 -5.67 11.92
CA ILE A 84 -7.94 -5.13 11.10
C ILE A 84 -7.92 -3.60 11.11
N VAL A 85 -7.78 -2.97 12.29
CA VAL A 85 -7.78 -1.50 12.41
C VAL A 85 -6.59 -0.89 11.67
N LEU A 86 -5.38 -1.40 11.91
CA LEU A 86 -4.17 -0.87 11.26
C LEU A 86 -4.17 -1.15 9.75
N GLY A 87 -4.62 -2.34 9.33
CA GLY A 87 -4.76 -2.68 7.91
C GLY A 87 -5.76 -1.78 7.21
N ALA A 88 -6.90 -1.48 7.84
CA ALA A 88 -7.92 -0.58 7.31
C ALA A 88 -7.41 0.86 7.13
N ILE A 89 -6.52 1.34 8.01
CA ILE A 89 -5.91 2.67 7.88
C ILE A 89 -5.07 2.77 6.59
N PHE A 90 -4.20 1.79 6.33
CA PHE A 90 -3.36 1.79 5.13
C PHE A 90 -4.17 1.60 3.85
N LEU A 91 -5.12 0.66 3.85
CA LEU A 91 -6.03 0.45 2.71
C LEU A 91 -6.90 1.68 2.45
N GLY A 92 -7.42 2.31 3.51
CA GLY A 92 -8.20 3.53 3.41
C GLY A 92 -7.39 4.69 2.85
N THR A 93 -6.12 4.82 3.25
CA THR A 93 -5.19 5.82 2.69
C THR A 93 -5.00 5.63 1.19
N ILE A 94 -4.77 4.39 0.74
CA ILE A 94 -4.66 4.05 -0.69
C ILE A 94 -5.96 4.40 -1.43
N PHE A 95 -7.10 4.02 -0.88
CA PHE A 95 -8.40 4.29 -1.49
C PHE A 95 -8.72 5.79 -1.61
N ILE A 96 -8.47 6.56 -0.56
CA ILE A 96 -8.66 8.02 -0.55
C ILE A 96 -7.73 8.67 -1.58
N LEU A 97 -6.48 8.23 -1.66
CA LEU A 97 -5.53 8.72 -2.65
C LEU A 97 -6.03 8.44 -4.06
N ASN A 98 -6.44 7.21 -4.36
CA ASN A 98 -6.97 6.84 -5.67
C ASN A 98 -8.23 7.62 -6.04
N LYS A 99 -9.17 7.77 -5.12
CA LYS A 99 -10.41 8.53 -5.33
C LYS A 99 -10.11 10.00 -5.65
N LYS A 100 -9.20 10.61 -4.90
CA LYS A 100 -8.80 12.01 -5.07
C LYS A 100 -8.22 12.27 -6.47
N TYR A 101 -7.35 11.40 -6.96
CA TYR A 101 -6.69 11.60 -8.26
C TYR A 101 -7.57 11.11 -9.43
N THR A 102 -8.35 10.04 -9.26
CA THR A 102 -9.34 9.58 -10.25
C THR A 102 -10.40 10.64 -10.55
N GLY A 103 -10.98 11.24 -9.51
CA GLY A 103 -11.96 12.32 -9.69
C GLY A 103 -11.37 13.59 -10.32
N LYS A 104 -10.04 13.76 -10.26
CA LYS A 104 -9.36 14.91 -10.85
C LYS A 104 -8.97 14.71 -12.31
N PHE A 105 -8.66 13.48 -12.72
CA PHE A 105 -8.03 13.19 -14.02
C PHE A 105 -8.83 12.27 -14.95
N ILE A 106 -9.80 11.48 -14.46
CA ILE A 106 -10.58 10.53 -15.28
C ILE A 106 -12.03 10.97 -15.49
N ILE A 107 -12.74 11.43 -14.44
CA ILE A 107 -14.18 11.71 -14.49
C ILE A 107 -14.46 13.14 -14.99
N ARG A 108 -13.59 13.69 -15.84
CA ARG A 108 -13.72 15.05 -16.37
C ARG A 108 -14.24 15.06 -17.79
#